data_AF-A0A9P4NWE7-F1
#
_entry.id   AF-A0A9P4NWE7-F1
#
_cell.length_a   1.000
_cell.length_b   1.000
_cell.length_c   1.000
_cell.angle_alpha   90.00
_cell.angle_beta   90.00
_cell.angle_gamma   90.00
#
_symmetry.space_group_name_H-M   'P 1'
#
loop_
_entity.id
_entity.type
_entity.pdbx_description
1 polymer ?
#
loop_
_entity_poly.entity_id
_entity_poly.type
_entity_poly.pdbx_seq_one_letter_code
_entity_poly.pdbx_strand_id
1 'polypeptide(L)'
;MARTRDELMRIGQIDPIYQAEVDKFPAPEKGRGIIALRRNRANHLATLRKYYPIPGPIPEVQERDMQVQMRDGVKITIRIYSPQDNLVPAGGSPLYVAYHEGGWCSGDLTDEEMNCRMFSKELGAVCVNVDYSAGFVVGGASAGGNISAILVLLARDESLNPPLTGQYLCVPAVLPPISVPAKYKQEYISWGENIHDPILKIGKDEIPYSSIEYTLKMDILSPLFNPAANPHGLENLPPAYFQDARVETKLDLYPGYGHMFWTNYPGIQKSREFVNDTLEGVRWLMKDSGS
;
A
#
# COMPACT_ATOMS: atom_id res chain seq x y z
N MET A 1 19.93 -33.68 -0.76
CA MET A 1 19.46 -33.93 -2.13
C MET A 1 18.39 -32.91 -2.47
N ALA A 2 18.37 -32.38 -3.69
CA ALA A 2 17.29 -31.50 -4.13
C ALA A 2 16.03 -32.35 -4.40
N ARG A 3 14.86 -31.87 -3.98
CA ARG A 3 13.57 -32.51 -4.26
C ARG A 3 13.28 -32.47 -5.76
N THR A 4 12.68 -33.52 -6.29
CA THR A 4 12.21 -33.60 -7.68
C THR A 4 11.03 -32.65 -7.93
N ARG A 5 10.78 -32.30 -9.20
CA ARG A 5 9.62 -31.49 -9.58
C ARG A 5 8.31 -32.11 -9.10
N ASP A 6 8.17 -33.42 -9.19
CA ASP A 6 6.95 -34.12 -8.78
C ASP A 6 6.76 -34.12 -7.26
N GLU A 7 7.85 -34.19 -6.49
CA GLU A 7 7.81 -33.96 -5.04
C GLU A 7 7.40 -32.54 -4.70
N LEU A 8 7.89 -31.53 -5.45
CA LEU A 8 7.50 -30.14 -5.28
C LEU A 8 6.04 -29.86 -5.66
N MET A 9 5.50 -30.55 -6.65
CA MET A 9 4.08 -30.41 -7.02
C MET A 9 3.17 -31.08 -5.98
N ARG A 10 3.57 -32.22 -5.40
CA ARG A 10 2.78 -32.92 -4.37
C ARG A 10 2.63 -32.12 -3.08
N ILE A 11 3.67 -31.39 -2.65
CA ILE A 11 3.58 -30.53 -1.45
C ILE A 11 2.65 -29.33 -1.63
N GLY A 12 2.28 -28.97 -2.86
CA GLY A 12 1.32 -27.92 -3.17
C GLY A 12 -0.13 -28.39 -3.26
N GLN A 13 -0.38 -29.71 -3.15
CA GLN A 13 -1.75 -30.23 -3.12
C GLN A 13 -2.35 -29.96 -1.74
N ILE A 14 -3.55 -29.38 -1.73
CA ILE A 14 -4.27 -29.11 -0.48
C ILE A 14 -4.66 -30.43 0.19
N ASP A 15 -4.47 -30.52 1.50
CA ASP A 15 -4.90 -31.67 2.28
C ASP A 15 -6.44 -31.78 2.25
N PRO A 16 -7.04 -32.97 2.03
CA PRO A 16 -8.49 -33.11 1.97
C PRO A 16 -9.23 -32.69 3.24
N ILE A 17 -8.62 -32.87 4.43
CA ILE A 17 -9.18 -32.42 5.70
C ILE A 17 -9.20 -30.89 5.74
N TYR A 18 -8.11 -30.27 5.28
CA TYR A 18 -8.02 -28.81 5.22
C TYR A 18 -9.00 -28.22 4.20
N GLN A 19 -9.14 -28.82 3.01
CA GLN A 19 -10.12 -28.38 2.01
C GLN A 19 -11.56 -28.43 2.54
N ALA A 20 -11.93 -29.49 3.26
CA ALA A 20 -13.26 -29.61 3.84
C ALA A 20 -13.56 -28.53 4.90
N GLU A 21 -12.55 -28.06 5.63
CA GLU A 21 -12.71 -26.94 6.57
C GLU A 21 -12.81 -25.59 5.85
N VAL A 22 -12.02 -25.37 4.79
CA VAL A 22 -12.12 -24.16 3.94
C VAL A 22 -13.51 -24.05 3.32
N ASP A 23 -14.10 -25.16 2.90
CA ASP A 23 -15.45 -25.19 2.30
C ASP A 23 -16.55 -24.83 3.33
N LYS A 24 -16.34 -25.15 4.62
CA LYS A 24 -17.26 -24.78 5.72
C LYS A 24 -17.08 -23.32 6.15
N PHE A 25 -15.84 -22.85 6.17
CA PHE A 25 -15.44 -21.52 6.65
C PHE A 25 -14.60 -20.82 5.58
N PRO A 26 -15.24 -20.30 4.51
CA PRO A 26 -14.50 -19.66 3.43
C PRO A 26 -13.72 -18.44 3.94
N ALA A 27 -12.58 -18.19 3.31
CA ALA A 27 -11.78 -17.01 3.58
C ALA A 27 -12.61 -15.72 3.41
N PRO A 28 -12.37 -14.68 4.21
CA PRO A 28 -13.13 -13.46 4.14
C PRO A 28 -12.89 -12.78 2.78
N GLU A 29 -13.93 -12.11 2.27
CA GLU A 29 -13.74 -11.23 1.12
C GLU A 29 -12.71 -10.15 1.45
N LYS A 30 -11.71 -10.02 0.59
CA LYS A 30 -10.61 -9.04 0.77
C LYS A 30 -11.10 -7.59 0.70
N GLY A 31 -12.31 -7.35 0.17
CA GLY A 31 -12.80 -6.02 -0.15
C GLY A 31 -11.94 -5.34 -1.23
N ARG A 32 -12.22 -4.05 -1.51
CA ARG A 32 -11.34 -3.23 -2.36
C ARG A 32 -10.48 -2.34 -1.47
N GLY A 33 -9.17 -2.39 -1.67
CA GLY A 33 -8.20 -1.56 -0.96
C GLY A 33 -7.61 -2.20 0.29
N ILE A 34 -6.42 -1.74 0.66
CA ILE A 34 -5.58 -2.27 1.74
C ILE A 34 -6.19 -2.09 3.15
N ILE A 35 -6.95 -1.02 3.38
CA ILE A 35 -7.69 -0.85 4.65
C ILE A 35 -8.79 -1.91 4.77
N ALA A 36 -9.57 -2.12 3.71
CA ALA A 36 -10.61 -3.14 3.71
C ALA A 36 -9.99 -4.52 3.90
N LEU A 37 -8.84 -4.79 3.27
CA LEU A 37 -8.09 -6.02 3.47
C LEU A 37 -7.64 -6.21 4.93
N ARG A 38 -7.03 -5.18 5.55
CA ARG A 38 -6.63 -5.19 6.97
C ARG A 38 -7.83 -5.40 7.89
N ARG A 39 -8.86 -4.56 7.74
CA ARG A 39 -10.08 -4.59 8.57
C ARG A 39 -10.83 -5.92 8.43
N ASN A 40 -11.01 -6.41 7.21
CA ASN A 40 -11.74 -7.66 6.97
C ASN A 40 -10.97 -8.85 7.51
N ARG A 41 -9.64 -8.85 7.40
CA ARG A 41 -8.81 -9.88 8.03
C ARG A 41 -8.91 -9.82 9.55
N ALA A 42 -8.71 -8.65 10.17
CA ALA A 42 -8.82 -8.48 11.62
C ALA A 42 -10.20 -8.91 12.15
N ASN A 43 -11.27 -8.49 11.47
CA ASN A 43 -12.63 -8.91 11.79
C ASN A 43 -12.82 -10.42 11.65
N HIS A 44 -12.29 -11.02 10.58
CA HIS A 44 -12.36 -12.46 10.38
C HIS A 44 -11.63 -13.22 11.48
N LEU A 45 -10.37 -12.86 11.76
CA LEU A 45 -9.59 -13.48 12.85
C LEU A 45 -10.30 -13.30 14.19
N ALA A 46 -10.92 -12.14 14.44
CA ALA A 46 -11.73 -11.92 15.64
C ALA A 46 -12.90 -12.90 15.78
N THR A 47 -13.56 -13.29 14.68
CA THR A 47 -14.62 -14.32 14.73
C THR A 47 -14.08 -15.72 15.01
N LEU A 48 -12.82 -15.99 14.63
CA LEU A 48 -12.15 -17.26 14.82
C LEU A 48 -11.49 -17.42 16.19
N ARG A 49 -11.27 -16.32 16.93
CA ARG A 49 -10.58 -16.32 18.24
C ARG A 49 -11.05 -17.40 19.20
N LYS A 50 -12.37 -17.64 19.29
CA LYS A 50 -12.97 -18.66 20.17
C LYS A 50 -12.51 -20.10 19.87
N TYR A 51 -12.00 -20.35 18.67
CA TYR A 51 -11.47 -21.66 18.27
C TYR A 51 -9.95 -21.78 18.50
N TYR A 52 -9.28 -20.68 18.90
CA TYR A 52 -7.85 -20.73 19.17
C TYR A 52 -7.59 -21.45 20.49
N PRO A 53 -6.45 -22.15 20.62
CA PRO A 53 -6.02 -22.76 21.87
C PRO A 53 -5.96 -21.77 23.04
N ILE A 54 -5.63 -20.50 22.75
CA ILE A 54 -5.69 -19.38 23.70
C ILE A 54 -6.60 -18.29 23.12
N PRO A 55 -7.92 -18.31 23.43
CA PRO A 55 -8.93 -17.53 22.70
C PRO A 55 -9.05 -16.05 23.11
N GLY A 56 -8.21 -15.55 24.02
CA GLY A 56 -8.29 -14.18 24.49
C GLY A 56 -7.29 -13.87 25.60
N PRO A 57 -7.43 -12.70 26.26
CA PRO A 57 -6.67 -12.40 27.46
C PRO A 57 -6.81 -13.51 28.48
N ILE A 58 -5.69 -13.92 29.06
CA ILE A 58 -5.62 -14.99 30.05
C ILE A 58 -5.08 -14.45 31.37
N PRO A 59 -5.57 -14.92 32.54
CA PRO A 59 -5.14 -14.42 33.85
C PRO A 59 -3.61 -14.47 34.08
N GLU A 60 -2.94 -15.44 33.45
CA GLU A 60 -1.49 -15.69 33.58
C GLU A 60 -0.61 -14.68 32.83
N VAL A 61 -1.19 -13.83 31.98
CA VAL A 61 -0.45 -12.87 31.16
C VAL A 61 -1.05 -11.48 31.31
N GLN A 62 -0.22 -10.52 31.71
CA GLN A 62 -0.60 -9.11 31.77
C GLN A 62 -0.40 -8.47 30.40
N GLU A 63 -1.45 -7.86 29.85
CA GLU A 63 -1.43 -7.19 28.55
C GLU A 63 -1.55 -5.67 28.73
N ARG A 64 -0.69 -4.90 28.07
CA ARG A 64 -0.77 -3.43 28.07
C ARG A 64 -0.29 -2.83 26.76
N ASP A 65 -0.98 -1.79 26.31
CA ASP A 65 -0.59 -1.03 25.13
C ASP A 65 0.34 0.12 25.51
N MET A 66 1.29 0.42 24.63
CA MET A 66 2.19 1.57 24.74
C MET A 66 2.32 2.25 23.38
N GLN A 67 2.49 3.57 23.40
CA GLN A 67 2.87 4.34 22.22
C GLN A 67 4.38 4.49 22.17
N VAL A 68 4.98 4.18 21.01
CA VAL A 68 6.41 4.37 20.75
C VAL A 68 6.56 5.38 19.63
N GLN A 69 7.39 6.40 19.84
CA GLN A 69 7.73 7.36 18.79
C GLN A 69 8.83 6.76 17.90
N MET A 70 8.56 6.70 16.60
CA MET A 70 9.49 6.28 15.56
C MET A 70 10.46 7.42 15.22
N ARG A 71 11.52 7.11 14.46
CA ARG A 71 12.61 8.06 14.15
C ARG A 71 12.15 9.28 13.37
N ASP A 72 11.06 9.09 12.67
CA ASP A 72 10.48 10.05 11.78
C ASP A 72 9.43 10.95 12.45
N GLY A 73 8.89 10.53 13.59
CA GLY A 73 7.88 11.28 14.35
C GLY A 73 6.59 10.52 14.58
N VAL A 74 6.29 9.47 13.78
CA VAL A 74 5.06 8.69 13.91
C VAL A 74 5.04 7.96 15.22
N LYS A 75 3.87 7.92 15.85
CA LYS A 75 3.62 7.06 17.01
C LYS A 75 2.95 5.78 16.54
N ILE A 76 3.58 4.65 16.83
CA ILE A 76 2.97 3.34 16.64
C ILE A 76 2.57 2.74 17.99
N THR A 77 1.50 1.96 17.97
CA THR A 77 1.08 1.17 19.13
C THR A 77 1.92 -0.10 19.19
N ILE A 78 2.43 -0.43 20.37
CA ILE A 78 2.90 -1.77 20.68
C ILE A 78 2.02 -2.36 21.79
N ARG A 79 1.79 -3.66 21.76
CA ARG A 79 1.19 -4.39 22.89
C ARG A 79 2.24 -5.24 23.57
N ILE A 80 2.34 -5.09 24.88
CA ILE A 80 3.29 -5.82 25.71
C ILE A 80 2.53 -6.88 26.51
N TYR A 81 3.01 -8.11 26.43
CA TYR A 81 2.55 -9.28 27.17
C TYR A 81 3.62 -9.64 28.17
N SER A 82 3.30 -9.56 29.46
CA SER A 82 4.23 -9.88 30.56
C SER A 82 3.73 -11.09 31.33
N PRO A 83 4.60 -12.04 31.69
CA PRO A 83 4.21 -13.16 32.53
C PRO A 83 3.86 -12.67 33.93
N GLN A 84 2.99 -13.38 34.64
CA GLN A 84 2.85 -13.20 36.08
C GLN A 84 4.16 -13.51 36.81
N ASP A 85 4.36 -12.93 38.00
CA ASP A 85 5.60 -13.04 38.77
C ASP A 85 6.04 -14.50 39.00
N ASN A 86 5.09 -15.40 39.21
CA ASN A 86 5.35 -16.83 39.44
C ASN A 86 5.75 -17.62 38.19
N LEU A 87 5.66 -17.01 37.00
CA LEU A 87 6.06 -17.56 35.71
C LEU A 87 7.37 -16.94 35.19
N VAL A 88 7.93 -15.96 35.90
CA VAL A 88 9.23 -15.37 35.56
C VAL A 88 10.35 -16.39 35.82
N PRO A 89 11.18 -16.73 34.83
CA PRO A 89 12.31 -17.64 35.03
C PRO A 89 13.33 -17.07 36.03
N ALA A 90 14.08 -17.94 36.70
CA ALA A 90 15.09 -17.52 37.69
C ALA A 90 16.16 -16.55 37.14
N GLY A 91 16.43 -16.61 35.82
CA GLY A 91 17.35 -15.71 35.13
C GLY A 91 16.71 -14.42 34.57
N GLY A 92 15.44 -14.18 34.86
CA GLY A 92 14.62 -13.12 34.26
C GLY A 92 13.93 -13.56 32.97
N SER A 93 12.98 -12.73 32.52
CA SER A 93 12.20 -13.01 31.31
C SER A 93 12.98 -12.71 30.02
N PRO A 94 13.04 -13.63 29.05
CA PRO A 94 13.52 -13.32 27.71
C PRO A 94 12.55 -12.38 26.98
N LEU A 95 13.08 -11.58 26.05
CA LEU A 95 12.29 -10.67 25.21
C LEU A 95 12.01 -11.31 23.84
N TYR A 96 10.74 -11.35 23.45
CA TYR A 96 10.30 -11.68 22.10
C TYR A 96 9.65 -10.46 21.46
N VAL A 97 10.14 -10.04 20.29
CA VAL A 97 9.53 -8.92 19.53
C VAL A 97 8.83 -9.50 18.31
N ALA A 98 7.51 -9.41 18.30
CA ALA A 98 6.65 -9.93 17.25
C ALA A 98 6.34 -8.83 16.22
N TYR A 99 6.52 -9.17 14.95
CA TYR A 99 6.01 -8.39 13.82
C TYR A 99 4.99 -9.28 13.12
N HIS A 100 3.73 -8.86 13.10
CA HIS A 100 2.66 -9.61 12.45
C HIS A 100 2.92 -9.90 10.97
N GLU A 101 2.29 -10.95 10.46
CA GLU A 101 2.31 -11.28 9.03
C GLU A 101 1.36 -10.38 8.20
N GLY A 102 1.10 -10.76 6.95
CA GLY A 102 0.13 -10.03 6.09
C GLY A 102 0.76 -9.30 4.90
N GLY A 103 1.98 -9.68 4.50
CA GLY A 103 2.58 -9.23 3.25
C GLY A 103 2.67 -7.71 3.14
N TRP A 104 3.04 -7.03 4.23
CA TRP A 104 3.15 -5.56 4.32
C TRP A 104 1.86 -4.80 4.01
N CYS A 105 0.71 -5.46 3.97
CA CYS A 105 -0.54 -4.83 3.56
C CYS A 105 -1.77 -5.34 4.31
N SER A 106 -1.59 -6.33 5.16
CA SER A 106 -2.61 -6.91 6.01
C SER A 106 -2.04 -7.10 7.41
N GLY A 107 -2.89 -7.52 8.34
CA GLY A 107 -2.54 -7.77 9.72
C GLY A 107 -2.47 -6.54 10.62
N ASP A 108 -2.58 -6.80 11.91
CA ASP A 108 -2.44 -5.86 13.02
C ASP A 108 -2.00 -6.61 14.28
N LEU A 109 -2.17 -6.01 15.47
CA LEU A 109 -1.86 -6.68 16.75
C LEU A 109 -2.61 -8.01 16.94
N THR A 110 -3.71 -8.25 16.23
CA THR A 110 -4.53 -9.46 16.41
C THR A 110 -3.87 -10.73 15.88
N ASP A 111 -2.99 -10.64 14.89
CA ASP A 111 -2.39 -11.79 14.20
C ASP A 111 -1.41 -12.57 15.09
N GLU A 112 -0.71 -11.88 16.01
CA GLU A 112 0.32 -12.50 16.88
C GLU A 112 -0.10 -12.65 18.35
N GLU A 113 -1.34 -12.28 18.72
CA GLU A 113 -1.77 -12.33 20.13
C GLU A 113 -1.67 -13.75 20.71
N MET A 114 -2.00 -14.78 19.91
CA MET A 114 -1.95 -16.16 20.34
C MET A 114 -0.51 -16.58 20.69
N ASN A 115 0.45 -16.28 19.81
CA ASN A 115 1.85 -16.59 20.03
C ASN A 115 2.41 -15.80 21.22
N CYS A 116 2.12 -14.51 21.30
CA CYS A 116 2.58 -13.66 22.41
C CYS A 116 2.03 -14.15 23.77
N ARG A 117 0.77 -14.56 23.84
CA ARG A 117 0.18 -15.14 25.06
C ARG A 117 0.80 -16.50 25.39
N MET A 118 0.95 -17.40 24.41
CA MET A 118 1.55 -18.72 24.61
C MET A 118 2.99 -18.61 25.10
N PHE A 119 3.81 -17.77 24.46
CA PHE A 119 5.22 -17.62 24.84
C PHE A 119 5.36 -16.93 26.20
N SER A 120 4.49 -15.97 26.51
CA SER A 120 4.50 -15.35 27.83
C SER A 120 4.09 -16.33 28.93
N LYS A 121 3.01 -17.09 28.72
CA LYS A 121 2.52 -18.09 29.69
C LYS A 121 3.48 -19.26 29.88
N GLU A 122 3.88 -19.91 28.79
CA GLU A 122 4.56 -21.21 28.83
C GLU A 122 6.08 -21.07 28.94
N LEU A 123 6.64 -19.95 28.47
CA LEU A 123 8.10 -19.74 28.42
C LEU A 123 8.56 -18.59 29.33
N GLY A 124 7.63 -17.91 30.01
CA GLY A 124 7.95 -16.77 30.88
C GLY A 124 8.54 -15.58 30.13
N ALA A 125 8.25 -15.44 28.83
CA ALA A 125 8.77 -14.37 27.98
C ALA A 125 7.97 -13.07 28.12
N VAL A 126 8.66 -11.93 28.06
CA VAL A 126 8.01 -10.65 27.76
C VAL A 126 7.90 -10.56 26.24
N CYS A 127 6.68 -10.46 25.72
CA CYS A 127 6.44 -10.33 24.29
C CYS A 127 6.02 -8.90 23.94
N VAL A 128 6.64 -8.31 22.94
CA VAL A 128 6.29 -6.99 22.37
C VAL A 128 5.76 -7.21 20.97
N ASN A 129 4.44 -7.08 20.82
CA ASN A 129 3.75 -7.16 19.55
C ASN A 129 3.67 -5.76 18.93
N VAL A 130 4.19 -5.60 17.72
CA VAL A 130 4.36 -4.30 17.07
C VAL A 130 3.27 -4.09 16.02
N ASP A 131 2.42 -3.07 16.22
CA ASP A 131 1.47 -2.60 15.21
C ASP A 131 2.22 -1.71 14.22
N TYR A 132 3.03 -2.33 13.37
CA TYR A 132 3.80 -1.56 12.42
C TYR A 132 2.88 -1.01 11.32
N SER A 133 3.00 0.29 11.08
CA SER A 133 2.52 0.90 9.85
C SER A 133 3.39 0.38 8.71
N ALA A 134 2.85 -0.56 7.92
CA ALA A 134 3.36 -0.71 6.57
C ALA A 134 2.77 0.43 5.74
N GLY A 135 3.61 1.09 4.95
CA GLY A 135 3.20 2.26 4.18
C GLY A 135 1.87 2.06 3.44
N PHE A 136 0.91 2.92 3.71
CA PHE A 136 -0.39 2.94 3.07
C PHE A 136 -0.30 3.76 1.77
N VAL A 137 0.26 3.13 0.75
CA VAL A 137 0.52 3.74 -0.56
C VAL A 137 -0.59 3.40 -1.56
N VAL A 138 -1.06 4.40 -2.31
CA VAL A 138 -1.90 4.21 -3.50
C VAL A 138 -1.09 4.53 -4.75
N GLY A 139 -1.37 3.92 -5.90
CA GLY A 139 -0.64 4.27 -7.10
C GLY A 139 -1.12 3.61 -8.36
N GLY A 140 -0.70 4.17 -9.49
CA GLY A 140 -1.09 3.70 -10.80
C GLY A 140 -0.40 4.45 -11.93
N ALA A 141 -0.56 3.92 -13.14
CA ALA A 141 -0.02 4.50 -14.35
C ALA A 141 -1.13 5.12 -15.22
N SER A 142 -0.83 6.21 -15.92
CA SER A 142 -1.76 6.85 -16.86
C SER A 142 -3.08 7.25 -16.14
N ALA A 143 -4.25 6.79 -16.61
CA ALA A 143 -5.53 6.97 -15.94
C ALA A 143 -5.54 6.42 -14.50
N GLY A 144 -4.80 5.33 -14.21
CA GLY A 144 -4.65 4.82 -12.85
C GLY A 144 -3.83 5.76 -11.95
N GLY A 145 -2.89 6.52 -12.53
CA GLY A 145 -2.15 7.57 -11.84
C GLY A 145 -3.05 8.76 -11.52
N ASN A 146 -3.92 9.16 -12.45
CA ASN A 146 -4.96 10.18 -12.20
C ASN A 146 -5.87 9.80 -11.02
N ILE A 147 -6.46 8.60 -11.05
CA ILE A 147 -7.33 8.11 -9.98
C ILE A 147 -6.58 8.09 -8.64
N SER A 148 -5.32 7.65 -8.63
CA SER A 148 -4.50 7.60 -7.42
C SER A 148 -4.28 9.01 -6.83
N ALA A 149 -4.00 10.01 -7.67
CA ALA A 149 -3.86 11.40 -7.23
C ALA A 149 -5.18 11.94 -6.62
N ILE A 150 -6.34 11.59 -7.20
CA ILE A 150 -7.66 11.97 -6.66
C ILE A 150 -7.92 11.29 -5.31
N LEU A 151 -7.63 9.99 -5.19
CA LEU A 151 -7.83 9.24 -3.95
C LEU A 151 -7.00 9.80 -2.80
N VAL A 152 -5.81 10.33 -3.07
CA VAL A 152 -4.97 10.96 -2.05
C VAL A 152 -5.59 12.25 -1.55
N LEU A 153 -6.10 13.08 -2.47
CA LEU A 153 -6.78 14.31 -2.13
C LEU A 153 -8.05 14.04 -1.31
N LEU A 154 -8.87 13.09 -1.73
CA LEU A 154 -10.07 12.69 -0.98
C LEU A 154 -9.71 12.13 0.40
N ALA A 155 -8.69 11.27 0.49
CA ALA A 155 -8.24 10.72 1.76
C ALA A 155 -7.76 11.82 2.73
N ARG A 156 -7.07 12.84 2.23
CA ARG A 156 -6.68 14.03 3.03
C ARG A 156 -7.92 14.82 3.45
N ASP A 157 -8.77 15.19 2.50
CA ASP A 157 -9.92 16.08 2.73
C ASP A 157 -10.98 15.45 3.66
N GLU A 158 -11.15 14.13 3.57
CA GLU A 158 -12.06 13.35 4.42
C GLU A 158 -11.40 12.87 5.72
N SER A 159 -10.13 13.24 5.97
CA SER A 159 -9.38 12.84 7.18
C SER A 159 -9.33 11.32 7.40
N LEU A 160 -8.99 10.58 6.34
CA LEU A 160 -8.85 9.12 6.37
C LEU A 160 -7.87 8.69 7.47
N ASN A 161 -8.29 7.71 8.29
CA ASN A 161 -7.49 7.17 9.38
C ASN A 161 -7.40 5.64 9.31
N PRO A 162 -6.19 5.04 9.25
CA PRO A 162 -4.88 5.71 9.16
C PRO A 162 -4.72 6.47 7.83
N PRO A 163 -3.93 7.57 7.80
CA PRO A 163 -3.72 8.34 6.59
C PRO A 163 -2.93 7.54 5.55
N LEU A 164 -3.10 7.92 4.28
CA LEU A 164 -2.18 7.44 3.24
C LEU A 164 -0.77 7.92 3.56
N THR A 165 0.22 7.06 3.37
CA THR A 165 1.63 7.36 3.66
C THR A 165 2.44 7.54 2.38
N GLY A 166 1.83 7.42 1.20
CA GLY A 166 2.51 7.75 -0.04
C GLY A 166 1.64 7.56 -1.28
N GLN A 167 2.13 8.03 -2.42
CA GLN A 167 1.49 7.81 -3.72
C GLN A 167 2.49 7.55 -4.85
N TYR A 168 2.22 6.55 -5.67
CA TYR A 168 2.99 6.25 -6.89
C TYR A 168 2.25 6.73 -8.13
N LEU A 169 2.80 7.72 -8.81
CA LEU A 169 2.21 8.37 -9.97
C LEU A 169 3.09 8.18 -11.20
N CYS A 170 2.70 7.23 -12.05
CA CYS A 170 3.44 6.90 -13.25
C CYS A 170 2.76 7.52 -14.47
N VAL A 171 3.44 8.46 -15.15
CA VAL A 171 2.90 9.20 -16.32
C VAL A 171 1.42 9.61 -16.16
N PRO A 172 1.04 10.26 -15.05
CA PRO A 172 -0.37 10.43 -14.71
C PRO A 172 -1.01 11.57 -15.52
N ALA A 173 -2.30 11.46 -15.81
CA ALA A 173 -3.07 12.55 -16.41
C ALA A 173 -3.67 13.45 -15.33
N VAL A 174 -2.96 14.47 -14.84
CA VAL A 174 -3.39 15.21 -13.61
C VAL A 174 -3.90 16.63 -13.81
N LEU A 175 -3.73 17.19 -15.02
CA LEU A 175 -4.10 18.56 -15.33
C LEU A 175 -4.56 18.61 -16.80
N PRO A 176 -5.84 18.85 -17.08
CA PRO A 176 -6.31 19.05 -18.45
C PRO A 176 -5.74 20.35 -19.07
N PRO A 177 -5.47 20.39 -20.39
CA PRO A 177 -4.92 21.58 -21.07
C PRO A 177 -5.72 22.86 -20.86
N ILE A 178 -7.06 22.76 -20.83
CA ILE A 178 -7.96 23.90 -20.62
C ILE A 178 -7.82 24.51 -19.22
N SER A 179 -7.35 23.72 -18.25
CA SER A 179 -7.17 24.13 -16.85
C SER A 179 -5.76 24.66 -16.56
N VAL A 180 -4.86 24.69 -17.54
CA VAL A 180 -3.47 25.13 -17.35
C VAL A 180 -3.42 26.65 -17.07
N PRO A 181 -2.85 27.08 -15.93
CA PRO A 181 -2.71 28.50 -15.61
C PRO A 181 -1.88 29.23 -16.67
N ALA A 182 -2.26 30.48 -16.98
CA ALA A 182 -1.63 31.26 -18.06
C ALA A 182 -0.10 31.33 -17.98
N LYS A 183 0.45 31.45 -16.76
CA LYS A 183 1.90 31.48 -16.51
C LYS A 183 2.65 30.20 -16.93
N TYR A 184 1.98 29.05 -16.98
CA TYR A 184 2.59 27.76 -17.32
C TYR A 184 2.24 27.28 -18.73
N LYS A 185 1.41 28.01 -19.48
CA LYS A 185 0.99 27.60 -20.84
C LYS A 185 2.18 27.43 -21.80
N GLN A 186 3.25 28.21 -21.62
CA GLN A 186 4.45 28.12 -22.46
C GLN A 186 5.29 26.86 -22.17
N GLU A 187 5.12 26.25 -21.00
CA GLU A 187 5.82 25.03 -20.59
C GLU A 187 4.98 23.77 -20.88
N TYR A 188 3.67 23.92 -21.04
CA TYR A 188 2.71 22.82 -21.28
C TYR A 188 2.56 22.49 -22.77
N ILE A 189 3.65 22.04 -23.39
CA ILE A 189 3.76 21.91 -24.86
C ILE A 189 3.61 20.46 -25.36
N SER A 190 3.74 19.46 -24.49
CA SER A 190 3.75 18.03 -24.85
C SER A 190 2.48 17.58 -25.60
N TRP A 191 1.32 18.13 -25.27
CA TRP A 191 0.04 17.81 -25.94
C TRP A 191 -0.01 18.20 -27.42
N GLY A 192 0.79 19.19 -27.85
CA GLY A 192 0.85 19.65 -29.24
C GLY A 192 2.15 19.28 -29.96
N GLU A 193 3.23 18.99 -29.23
CA GLU A 193 4.54 18.75 -29.80
C GLU A 193 4.96 17.27 -29.80
N ASN A 194 4.45 16.43 -28.88
CA ASN A 194 4.78 15.00 -28.84
C ASN A 194 3.93 14.15 -29.82
N ILE A 195 3.68 14.66 -31.02
CA ILE A 195 2.88 13.98 -32.07
C ILE A 195 3.54 12.71 -32.62
N HIS A 196 4.80 12.46 -32.28
CA HIS A 196 5.59 11.31 -32.71
C HIS A 196 5.63 10.17 -31.68
N ASP A 197 4.93 10.31 -30.55
CA ASP A 197 4.79 9.21 -29.59
C ASP A 197 4.13 7.99 -30.28
N PRO A 198 4.70 6.78 -30.18
CA PRO A 198 4.16 5.61 -30.86
C PRO A 198 2.86 5.08 -30.23
N ILE A 199 2.55 5.46 -28.99
CA ILE A 199 1.49 4.90 -28.16
C ILE A 199 0.37 5.92 -27.94
N LEU A 200 0.70 7.13 -27.49
CA LEU A 200 -0.26 8.20 -27.22
C LEU A 200 -0.10 9.33 -28.24
N LYS A 201 -0.73 9.16 -29.41
CA LYS A 201 -0.76 10.17 -30.47
C LYS A 201 -1.94 11.10 -30.25
N ILE A 202 -1.70 12.25 -29.65
CA ILE A 202 -2.68 13.33 -29.64
C ILE A 202 -2.34 14.27 -30.80
N GLY A 203 -3.25 14.38 -31.77
CA GLY A 203 -3.07 15.27 -32.91
C GLY A 203 -3.10 16.73 -32.47
N LYS A 204 -2.38 17.63 -33.18
CA LYS A 204 -2.40 19.08 -32.91
C LYS A 204 -3.81 19.70 -32.93
N ASP A 205 -4.71 19.09 -33.71
CA ASP A 205 -6.09 19.53 -33.90
C ASP A 205 -7.12 18.69 -33.10
N GLU A 206 -6.66 17.68 -32.34
CA GLU A 206 -7.54 16.87 -31.50
C GLU A 206 -7.82 17.60 -30.18
N ILE A 207 -9.08 17.64 -29.77
CA ILE A 207 -9.47 18.14 -28.46
C ILE A 207 -9.14 17.07 -27.42
N PRO A 208 -8.16 17.30 -26.53
CA PRO A 208 -7.81 16.36 -25.47
C PRO A 208 -9.03 15.95 -24.65
N TYR A 209 -9.15 14.67 -24.35
CA TYR A 209 -10.26 14.08 -23.56
C TYR A 209 -11.66 14.12 -24.21
N SER A 210 -11.84 14.67 -25.41
CA SER A 210 -13.16 14.77 -26.06
C SER A 210 -13.88 13.42 -26.22
N SER A 211 -13.17 12.36 -26.60
CA SER A 211 -13.72 11.00 -26.67
C SER A 211 -14.08 10.43 -25.29
N ILE A 212 -13.29 10.75 -24.27
CA ILE A 212 -13.52 10.33 -22.88
C ILE A 212 -14.74 11.05 -22.30
N GLU A 213 -14.85 12.37 -22.48
CA GLU A 213 -16.03 13.17 -22.12
C GLU A 213 -17.29 12.63 -22.79
N TYR A 214 -17.22 12.40 -24.10
CA TYR A 214 -18.37 11.93 -24.87
C TYR A 214 -18.79 10.50 -24.49
N THR A 215 -17.82 9.57 -24.37
CA THR A 215 -18.11 8.15 -24.12
C THR A 215 -18.43 7.86 -22.65
N LEU A 216 -17.69 8.45 -21.73
CA LEU A 216 -17.83 8.19 -20.29
C LEU A 216 -18.71 9.23 -19.58
N LYS A 217 -19.16 10.27 -20.29
CA LYS A 217 -19.94 11.40 -19.73
C LYS A 217 -19.25 12.03 -18.53
N MET A 218 -17.92 12.13 -18.60
CA MET A 218 -17.10 12.67 -17.53
C MET A 218 -17.05 14.19 -17.61
N ASP A 219 -17.09 14.84 -16.46
CA ASP A 219 -16.75 16.25 -16.33
C ASP A 219 -15.25 16.38 -16.09
N ILE A 220 -14.51 16.83 -17.10
CA ILE A 220 -13.05 16.97 -17.00
C ILE A 220 -12.61 18.14 -16.12
N LEU A 221 -13.52 19.04 -15.75
CA LEU A 221 -13.23 20.15 -14.85
C LEU A 221 -13.51 19.77 -13.39
N SER A 222 -14.25 18.68 -13.16
CA SER A 222 -14.53 18.17 -11.82
C SER A 222 -13.23 17.86 -11.06
N PRO A 223 -13.15 18.15 -9.75
CA PRO A 223 -12.02 17.72 -8.92
C PRO A 223 -11.88 16.19 -8.84
N LEU A 224 -12.92 15.44 -9.25
CA LEU A 224 -12.90 13.98 -9.38
C LEU A 224 -12.31 13.50 -10.73
N PHE A 225 -11.78 14.41 -11.54
CA PHE A 225 -11.04 14.11 -12.77
C PHE A 225 -9.79 14.99 -12.92
N ASN A 226 -9.88 16.25 -12.51
CA ASN A 226 -8.80 17.22 -12.50
C ASN A 226 -8.32 17.46 -11.07
N PRO A 227 -7.34 16.68 -10.56
CA PRO A 227 -6.76 16.88 -9.23
C PRO A 227 -6.38 18.34 -8.94
N ALA A 228 -5.89 19.07 -9.94
CA ALA A 228 -5.47 20.46 -9.79
C ALA A 228 -6.62 21.45 -9.54
N ALA A 229 -7.88 21.04 -9.76
CA ALA A 229 -9.07 21.82 -9.42
C ALA A 229 -9.62 21.52 -8.01
N ASN A 230 -8.91 20.75 -7.18
CA ASN A 230 -9.36 20.48 -5.82
C ASN A 230 -9.55 21.80 -5.02
N PRO A 231 -10.73 22.04 -4.43
CA PRO A 231 -11.04 23.30 -3.75
C PRO A 231 -10.27 23.52 -2.44
N HIS A 232 -9.72 22.45 -1.86
CA HIS A 232 -8.87 22.45 -0.67
C HIS A 232 -7.38 22.56 -1.00
N GLY A 233 -7.03 22.71 -2.28
CA GLY A 233 -5.65 22.86 -2.75
C GLY A 233 -4.87 21.54 -2.79
N LEU A 234 -3.55 21.62 -3.00
CA LEU A 234 -2.64 20.48 -3.20
C LEU A 234 -1.60 20.34 -2.07
N GLU A 235 -1.77 21.05 -0.97
CA GLU A 235 -0.86 21.05 0.17
C GLU A 235 -1.13 19.87 1.12
N ASN A 236 -0.16 19.54 1.99
CA ASN A 236 -0.30 18.50 3.03
C ASN A 236 -0.66 17.11 2.49
N LEU A 237 -0.10 16.74 1.34
CA LEU A 237 -0.22 15.40 0.77
C LEU A 237 0.93 14.51 1.23
N PRO A 238 0.71 13.19 1.36
CA PRO A 238 1.81 12.26 1.64
C PRO A 238 2.82 12.22 0.47
N PRO A 239 4.06 11.74 0.74
CA PRO A 239 5.13 11.66 -0.26
C PRO A 239 4.67 11.05 -1.57
N ALA A 240 5.07 11.63 -2.69
CA ALA A 240 4.78 11.09 -4.00
C ALA A 240 6.06 10.62 -4.69
N TYR A 241 5.98 9.49 -5.38
CA TYR A 241 6.98 9.02 -6.34
C TYR A 241 6.41 9.22 -7.74
N PHE A 242 6.99 10.14 -8.48
CA PHE A 242 6.63 10.44 -9.85
C PHE A 242 7.59 9.75 -10.80
N GLN A 243 7.05 9.11 -11.83
CA GLN A 243 7.83 8.82 -13.04
C GLN A 243 7.30 9.76 -14.12
N ASP A 244 7.86 10.98 -14.13
CA ASP A 244 7.42 12.12 -14.93
C ASP A 244 8.48 13.27 -14.92
N ALA A 245 8.19 14.44 -15.51
CA ALA A 245 9.02 15.64 -15.54
C ALA A 245 8.61 16.71 -14.50
N ARG A 246 9.27 16.70 -13.32
CA ARG A 246 9.43 17.76 -12.28
C ARG A 246 8.29 18.04 -11.28
N VAL A 247 8.50 17.76 -9.97
CA VAL A 247 8.30 18.59 -8.73
C VAL A 247 9.11 17.93 -7.56
N GLU A 248 9.24 18.54 -6.37
CA GLU A 248 9.91 17.98 -5.16
C GLU A 248 9.18 16.76 -4.60
N THR A 249 9.56 15.62 -5.19
CA THR A 249 9.08 14.25 -5.04
C THR A 249 10.22 13.38 -5.57
N LYS A 250 10.29 12.08 -5.23
CA LYS A 250 11.25 11.23 -5.94
C LYS A 250 10.79 11.16 -7.40
N LEU A 251 11.66 11.54 -8.33
CA LEU A 251 11.33 11.72 -9.74
C LEU A 251 12.31 10.95 -10.63
N ASP A 252 11.79 10.02 -11.44
CA ASP A 252 12.58 9.33 -12.47
C ASP A 252 12.08 9.68 -13.88
N LEU A 253 12.99 10.18 -14.71
CA LEU A 253 12.74 10.68 -16.07
C LEU A 253 13.36 9.77 -17.13
N TYR A 254 12.60 9.52 -18.21
CA TYR A 254 13.03 8.66 -19.33
C TYR A 254 13.00 9.40 -20.68
N PRO A 255 14.00 10.27 -20.97
CA PRO A 255 14.02 11.04 -22.22
C PRO A 255 14.03 10.15 -23.46
N GLY A 256 13.21 10.48 -24.45
CA GLY A 256 13.13 9.77 -25.72
C GLY A 256 12.29 8.48 -25.70
N TYR A 257 11.63 8.17 -24.57
CA TYR A 257 10.72 7.05 -24.45
C TYR A 257 9.28 7.54 -24.32
N GLY A 258 8.38 6.94 -25.11
CA GLY A 258 6.97 7.35 -25.16
C GLY A 258 6.14 6.87 -23.98
N HIS A 259 4.90 7.35 -23.93
CA HIS A 259 3.92 7.01 -22.91
C HIS A 259 3.79 5.50 -22.75
N MET A 260 3.95 4.95 -21.55
CA MET A 260 3.81 3.50 -21.29
C MET A 260 4.77 2.61 -22.11
N PHE A 261 5.96 3.09 -22.48
CA PHE A 261 6.90 2.32 -23.32
C PHE A 261 7.29 0.97 -22.69
N TRP A 262 7.40 0.86 -21.37
CA TRP A 262 7.88 -0.35 -20.70
C TRP A 262 6.88 -1.51 -20.80
N THR A 263 5.58 -1.21 -20.89
CA THR A 263 4.54 -2.23 -21.12
C THR A 263 4.40 -2.59 -22.59
N ASN A 264 4.56 -1.61 -23.48
CA ASN A 264 4.36 -1.81 -24.93
C ASN A 264 5.62 -2.37 -25.62
N TYR A 265 6.80 -2.13 -25.05
CA TYR A 265 8.09 -2.59 -25.54
C TYR A 265 8.94 -3.21 -24.41
N PRO A 266 8.48 -4.30 -23.75
CA PRO A 266 9.14 -4.85 -22.57
C PRO A 266 10.53 -5.48 -22.86
N GLY A 267 10.84 -5.74 -24.13
CA GLY A 267 12.08 -6.41 -24.54
C GLY A 267 13.32 -5.53 -24.53
N ILE A 268 13.18 -4.20 -24.54
CA ILE A 268 14.32 -3.28 -24.57
C ILE A 268 14.92 -3.09 -23.17
N GLN A 269 16.22 -2.85 -23.11
CA GLN A 269 16.94 -2.69 -21.83
C GLN A 269 16.32 -1.60 -20.95
N LYS A 270 15.93 -0.46 -21.54
CA LYS A 270 15.33 0.65 -20.79
C LYS A 270 14.04 0.26 -20.06
N SER A 271 13.24 -0.66 -20.61
CA SER A 271 12.01 -1.12 -19.94
C SER A 271 12.32 -1.91 -18.67
N ARG A 272 13.48 -2.59 -18.62
CA ARG A 272 13.95 -3.29 -17.42
C ARG A 272 14.50 -2.33 -16.38
N GLU A 273 15.25 -1.32 -16.83
CA GLU A 273 15.72 -0.22 -15.98
C GLU A 273 14.53 0.51 -15.34
N PHE A 274 13.53 0.87 -16.15
CA PHE A 274 12.27 1.47 -15.68
C PHE A 274 11.62 0.66 -14.56
N VAL A 275 11.50 -0.66 -14.72
CA VAL A 275 10.91 -1.54 -13.71
C VAL A 275 11.73 -1.55 -12.43
N ASN A 276 13.06 -1.56 -12.52
CA ASN A 276 13.94 -1.53 -11.35
C ASN A 276 13.83 -0.19 -10.61
N ASP A 277 13.84 0.92 -11.34
CA ASP A 277 13.67 2.26 -10.78
C ASP A 277 12.29 2.38 -10.11
N THR A 278 11.22 1.84 -10.73
CA THR A 278 9.89 1.74 -10.12
C THR A 278 9.95 0.99 -8.78
N LEU A 279 10.64 -0.16 -8.73
CA LEU A 279 10.78 -0.92 -7.48
C LEU A 279 11.55 -0.12 -6.42
N GLU A 280 12.57 0.64 -6.80
CA GLU A 280 13.33 1.49 -5.88
C GLU A 280 12.53 2.71 -5.40
N GLY A 281 11.74 3.33 -6.27
CA GLY A 281 10.87 4.45 -5.93
C GLY A 281 9.71 4.06 -5.04
N VAL A 282 9.04 2.94 -5.33
CA VAL A 282 8.01 2.38 -4.45
C VAL A 282 8.62 1.93 -3.12
N ARG A 283 9.82 1.34 -3.12
CA ARG A 283 10.53 1.00 -1.88
C ARG A 283 10.85 2.24 -1.04
N TRP A 284 11.13 3.38 -1.66
CA TRP A 284 11.32 4.65 -0.95
C TRP A 284 10.01 5.11 -0.28
N LEU A 285 8.87 5.08 -0.99
CA LEU A 285 7.55 5.41 -0.41
C LEU A 285 7.19 4.55 0.80
N MET A 286 7.57 3.26 0.77
CA MET A 286 7.29 2.34 1.86
C MET A 286 8.17 2.59 3.09
N LYS A 287 9.32 3.26 2.94
CA LYS A 287 10.25 3.60 4.04
C LYS A 287 9.88 4.90 4.77
N ASP A 288 9.18 5.82 4.10
CA ASP A 288 8.75 7.13 4.63
C ASP A 288 7.44 7.05 5.43
N SER A 289 7.04 5.84 5.83
CA SER A 289 5.82 5.58 6.61
C SER A 289 5.97 5.82 8.10
N GLY A 290 7.02 6.56 8.48
CA GLY A 290 6.69 7.68 9.32
C GLY A 290 7.32 8.99 8.89
N SER A 291 6.56 10.05 9.17
CA SER A 291 6.88 11.11 10.13
C SER A 291 5.62 11.54 10.88
#